data_AF-A0A819M588-F1
#
_entry.id   AF-A0A819M588-F1
#
_cell.length_a   1.000
_cell.length_b   1.000
_cell.length_c   1.000
_cell.angle_alpha   90.00
_cell.angle_beta   90.00
_cell.angle_gamma   90.00
#
_symmetry.space_group_name_H-M   'P 1'
#
loop_
_entity.id
_entity.type
_entity.pdbx_description
1 polymer ?
#
loop_
_entity_poly.entity_id
_entity_poly.type
_entity_poly.pdbx_seq_one_letter_code
_entity_poly.pdbx_strand_id
1 'polypeptide(L)'
;MFIDRLKTICSEWRLLPISEILNLFPDIQYVDHDFEILKPLLRSDATEKIKSILDYWKNRDNINHICHGYINLISNIEKSSDKNCELFKKITEINYQTQGLQCFMRYKHFSREFLQHHSKEFLDLIAQYSLSNELITFLNLLASSDVDNLLQAVNDWDETLINTKTVLDFVMLKRFFVRFNN
;
A
#
# COMPACT_ATOMS: atom_id res chain seq x y z
N MET A 1 -5.22 -7.80 35.75
CA MET A 1 -5.39 -6.72 34.75
C MET A 1 -4.96 -7.13 33.34
N PHE A 2 -3.68 -7.50 33.07
CA PHE A 2 -3.26 -7.93 31.73
C PHE A 2 -3.96 -9.22 31.26
N ILE A 3 -3.97 -10.26 32.10
CA ILE A 3 -4.63 -11.54 31.80
C ILE A 3 -6.14 -11.34 31.55
N ASP A 4 -6.79 -10.45 32.30
CA ASP A 4 -8.22 -10.16 32.14
C ASP A 4 -8.48 -9.46 30.80
N ARG A 5 -7.63 -8.49 30.43
CA ARG A 5 -7.70 -7.83 29.12
C ARG A 5 -7.46 -8.79 27.96
N LEU A 6 -6.50 -9.71 28.12
CA LEU A 6 -6.22 -10.76 27.14
C LEU A 6 -7.43 -11.69 26.96
N LYS A 7 -8.09 -12.08 28.07
CA LYS A 7 -9.33 -12.88 28.03
C LYS A 7 -10.45 -12.15 27.31
N THR A 8 -10.66 -10.86 27.61
CA THR A 8 -11.66 -10.01 26.94
C THR A 8 -11.39 -9.94 25.44
N ILE A 9 -10.14 -9.71 25.03
CA ILE A 9 -9.78 -9.68 23.61
C ILE A 9 -10.04 -11.03 22.96
N CYS A 10 -9.66 -12.14 23.61
CA CYS A 10 -9.96 -13.48 23.09
C CYS A 10 -11.45 -13.75 22.88
N SER A 11 -12.33 -13.25 23.77
CA SER A 11 -13.78 -13.45 23.65
C SER A 11 -14.46 -12.47 22.71
N GLU A 12 -13.96 -11.24 22.61
CA GLU A 12 -14.69 -10.11 22.02
C GLU A 12 -13.98 -9.45 20.83
N TRP A 13 -12.81 -9.95 20.38
CA TRP A 13 -12.01 -9.37 19.29
C TRP A 13 -12.81 -8.97 18.05
N ARG A 14 -13.91 -9.68 17.76
CA ARG A 14 -14.78 -9.42 16.61
C ARG A 14 -15.43 -8.04 16.66
N LEU A 15 -15.82 -7.60 17.85
CA LEU A 15 -16.56 -6.38 18.11
C LEU A 15 -15.66 -5.24 18.58
N LEU A 16 -14.50 -5.59 19.15
CA LEU A 16 -13.53 -4.61 19.61
C LEU A 16 -12.92 -3.83 18.42
N PRO A 17 -12.69 -2.52 18.58
CA PRO A 17 -11.90 -1.76 17.62
C PRO A 17 -10.45 -2.26 17.63
N ILE A 18 -9.77 -2.16 16.50
CA ILE A 18 -8.36 -2.58 16.35
C ILE A 18 -7.47 -1.93 17.42
N SER A 19 -7.72 -0.67 17.79
CA SER A 19 -6.95 0.00 18.85
C SER A 19 -6.88 -0.80 20.16
N GLU A 20 -7.96 -1.47 20.55
CA GLU A 20 -7.97 -2.28 21.77
C GLU A 20 -7.14 -3.56 21.63
N ILE A 21 -7.09 -4.14 20.44
CA ILE A 21 -6.25 -5.31 20.15
C ILE A 21 -4.77 -4.90 20.15
N LEU A 22 -4.45 -3.77 19.51
CA LEU A 22 -3.09 -3.23 19.43
C LEU A 22 -2.54 -2.76 20.77
N ASN A 23 -3.40 -2.36 21.72
CA ASN A 23 -2.97 -2.02 23.06
C ASN A 23 -2.29 -3.17 23.82
N LEU A 24 -2.38 -4.42 23.32
CA LEU A 24 -1.59 -5.55 23.83
C LEU A 24 -0.13 -5.55 23.31
N PHE A 25 0.14 -4.81 22.24
CA PHE A 25 1.39 -4.79 21.49
C PHE A 25 1.90 -3.35 21.39
N PRO A 26 2.56 -2.84 22.43
CA PRO A 26 2.94 -1.43 22.52
C PRO A 26 3.92 -0.99 21.44
N ASP A 27 4.72 -1.92 20.89
CA ASP A 27 5.60 -1.69 19.76
C ASP A 27 5.28 -2.65 18.61
N ILE A 28 4.74 -2.09 17.53
CA ILE A 28 4.34 -2.87 16.35
C ILE A 28 5.54 -3.52 15.64
N GLN A 29 6.77 -3.03 15.84
CA GLN A 29 7.96 -3.62 15.23
C GLN A 29 8.28 -5.00 15.82
N TYR A 30 7.99 -5.21 17.11
CA TYR A 30 8.22 -6.45 17.83
C TYR A 30 6.98 -7.34 17.93
N VAL A 31 5.89 -6.97 17.25
CA VAL A 31 4.58 -7.65 17.36
C VAL A 31 4.65 -9.15 17.09
N ASP A 32 5.50 -9.62 16.18
CA ASP A 32 5.64 -11.05 15.88
C ASP A 32 6.23 -11.81 17.08
N HIS A 33 7.21 -11.21 17.75
CA HIS A 33 7.85 -11.79 18.92
C HIS A 33 6.88 -11.82 20.10
N ASP A 34 6.25 -10.68 20.39
CA ASP A 34 5.25 -10.55 21.45
C ASP A 34 4.07 -11.50 21.22
N PHE A 35 3.62 -11.64 19.97
CA PHE A 35 2.53 -12.54 19.62
C PHE A 35 2.90 -13.99 19.90
N GLU A 36 4.10 -14.47 19.55
CA GLU A 36 4.51 -15.85 19.84
C GLU A 36 4.63 -16.12 21.36
N ILE A 37 5.00 -15.13 22.17
CA ILE A 37 4.97 -15.24 23.64
C ILE A 37 3.54 -15.39 24.15
N LEU A 38 2.59 -14.62 23.60
CA LEU A 38 1.20 -14.59 24.06
C LEU A 38 0.32 -15.71 23.49
N LYS A 39 0.71 -16.29 22.36
CA LYS A 39 -0.01 -17.31 21.61
C LYS A 39 -0.47 -18.52 22.45
N PRO A 40 0.32 -19.08 23.40
CA PRO A 40 -0.15 -20.17 24.26
C PRO A 40 -1.33 -19.80 25.17
N LEU A 41 -1.54 -18.50 25.40
CA LEU A 41 -2.60 -17.97 26.25
C LEU A 41 -3.87 -17.61 25.44
N LEU A 42 -3.77 -17.60 24.11
CA LEU A 42 -4.89 -17.29 23.22
C LEU A 42 -5.74 -18.53 22.94
N ARG A 43 -7.05 -18.33 22.77
CA ARG A 43 -7.91 -19.41 22.25
C ARG A 43 -7.54 -19.70 20.79
N SER A 44 -7.54 -20.98 20.42
CA SER A 44 -7.16 -21.42 19.07
C SER A 44 -7.95 -20.72 17.95
N ASP A 45 -9.24 -20.43 18.18
CA ASP A 45 -10.12 -19.77 17.21
C ASP A 45 -9.83 -18.26 17.03
N ALA A 46 -9.31 -17.60 18.07
CA ALA A 46 -8.92 -16.20 18.05
C ALA A 46 -7.47 -16.01 17.54
N THR A 47 -6.60 -17.01 17.77
CA THR A 47 -5.16 -16.93 17.50
C THR A 47 -4.86 -16.53 16.05
N GLU A 48 -5.35 -17.29 15.07
CA GLU A 48 -5.12 -17.01 13.64
C GLU A 48 -5.74 -15.68 13.18
N LYS A 49 -6.83 -15.26 13.84
CA LYS A 49 -7.55 -14.01 13.49
C LYS A 49 -6.80 -12.80 13.99
N ILE A 50 -6.34 -12.85 15.24
CA ILE A 50 -5.51 -11.82 15.84
C ILE A 50 -4.20 -11.72 15.07
N LYS A 51 -3.54 -12.85 14.77
CA LYS A 51 -2.33 -12.85 13.93
C LYS A 51 -2.54 -12.10 12.62
N SER A 52 -3.62 -12.41 11.89
CA SER A 52 -3.94 -11.75 10.63
C SER A 52 -4.19 -10.24 10.77
N ILE A 53 -4.80 -9.79 11.87
CA ILE A 53 -4.97 -8.36 12.17
C ILE A 53 -3.61 -7.69 12.42
N LEU A 54 -2.73 -8.36 13.18
CA LEU A 54 -1.39 -7.85 13.48
C LEU A 54 -0.50 -7.81 12.23
N ASP A 55 -0.55 -8.85 11.38
CA ASP A 55 0.15 -8.90 10.09
C ASP A 55 -0.26 -7.75 9.18
N TYR A 56 -1.57 -7.46 9.10
CA TYR A 56 -2.07 -6.28 8.40
C TYR A 56 -1.50 -5.00 9.01
N TRP A 57 -1.58 -4.84 10.33
CA TRP A 57 -1.22 -3.58 10.98
C TRP A 57 0.27 -3.27 10.87
N LYS A 58 1.11 -4.30 11.04
CA LYS A 58 2.57 -4.22 10.86
C LYS A 58 2.96 -3.76 9.46
N ASN A 59 2.21 -4.18 8.44
CA ASN A 59 2.51 -3.89 7.05
C ASN A 59 1.57 -2.82 6.44
N ARG A 60 0.82 -2.10 7.28
CA ARG A 60 -0.28 -1.23 6.85
C ARG A 60 0.16 -0.21 5.81
N ASP A 61 1.29 0.43 6.01
CA ASP A 61 1.78 1.48 5.12
C ASP A 61 2.14 0.92 3.74
N ASN A 62 2.87 -0.20 3.70
CA ASN A 62 3.17 -0.87 2.44
C ASN A 62 1.90 -1.37 1.73
N ILE A 63 0.96 -1.95 2.47
CA ILE A 63 -0.34 -2.37 1.93
C ILE A 63 -1.10 -1.17 1.35
N ASN A 64 -1.09 -0.02 2.03
CA ASN A 64 -1.71 1.20 1.53
C ASN A 64 -1.02 1.69 0.26
N HIS A 65 0.31 1.65 0.17
CA HIS A 65 1.02 1.98 -1.06
C HIS A 65 0.67 1.03 -2.21
N ILE A 66 0.57 -0.27 -1.95
CA ILE A 66 0.11 -1.24 -2.96
C ILE A 66 -1.31 -0.89 -3.43
N CYS A 67 -2.23 -0.62 -2.50
CA CYS A 67 -3.62 -0.30 -2.84
C CYS A 67 -3.75 0.99 -3.66
N HIS A 68 -3.14 2.08 -3.20
CA HIS A 68 -3.17 3.35 -3.93
C HIS A 68 -2.43 3.26 -5.26
N GLY A 69 -1.31 2.53 -5.32
CA GLY A 69 -0.55 2.31 -6.53
C GLY A 69 -1.38 1.61 -7.60
N TYR A 70 -2.12 0.57 -7.21
CA TYR A 70 -3.01 -0.14 -8.12
C TYR A 70 -4.18 0.73 -8.58
N ILE A 71 -4.81 1.47 -7.66
CA ILE A 71 -5.89 2.42 -7.98
C ILE A 71 -5.39 3.46 -9.00
N ASN A 72 -4.23 4.06 -8.76
CA ASN A 72 -3.64 5.06 -9.64
C ASN A 72 -3.27 4.47 -11.00
N LEU A 73 -2.71 3.26 -11.03
CA LEU A 73 -2.36 2.55 -12.26
C LEU A 73 -3.61 2.34 -13.13
N ILE A 74 -4.66 1.74 -12.56
CA ILE A 74 -5.92 1.47 -13.28
C ILE A 74 -6.58 2.78 -13.74
N SER A 75 -6.56 3.81 -12.90
CA SER A 75 -7.09 5.13 -13.27
C SER A 75 -6.37 5.74 -14.47
N ASN A 76 -5.06 5.50 -14.63
CA ASN A 76 -4.28 5.98 -15.75
C ASN A 76 -4.49 5.17 -17.04
N ILE A 77 -4.65 3.84 -16.92
CA ILE A 77 -4.79 2.93 -18.07
C ILE A 77 -6.23 2.90 -18.59
N GLU A 78 -7.21 2.61 -17.73
CA GLU A 78 -8.57 2.25 -18.18
C GLU A 78 -9.50 3.46 -18.36
N LYS A 79 -9.10 4.66 -17.90
CA LYS A 79 -9.87 5.92 -17.88
C LYS A 79 -11.34 5.80 -17.39
N SER A 80 -11.75 4.64 -16.88
CA SER A 80 -13.09 4.30 -16.45
C SER A 80 -13.12 2.92 -15.77
N SER A 81 -13.32 2.89 -14.44
CA SER A 81 -14.19 1.95 -13.73
C SER A 81 -13.88 1.96 -12.23
N ASP A 82 -14.74 2.63 -11.46
CA ASP A 82 -14.73 2.61 -10.00
C ASP A 82 -14.91 1.19 -9.41
N LYS A 83 -15.51 0.27 -10.18
CA LYS A 83 -15.83 -1.09 -9.73
C LYS A 83 -14.59 -1.97 -9.59
N ASN A 84 -13.54 -1.72 -10.37
CA ASN A 84 -12.30 -2.51 -10.33
C ASN A 84 -11.47 -2.21 -9.06
N CYS A 85 -11.75 -1.12 -8.36
CA CYS A 85 -10.96 -0.64 -7.22
C CYS A 85 -11.57 -0.88 -5.84
N GLU A 86 -12.79 -1.43 -5.76
CA GLU A 86 -13.55 -1.56 -4.51
C GLU A 86 -12.84 -2.38 -3.42
N LEU A 87 -12.14 -3.45 -3.81
CA LEU A 87 -11.33 -4.26 -2.90
C LEU A 87 -10.25 -3.41 -2.20
N PHE A 88 -9.56 -2.58 -2.97
CA PHE A 88 -8.44 -1.75 -2.50
C PHE A 88 -8.94 -0.59 -1.63
N LYS A 89 -10.06 0.05 -2.01
CA LYS A 89 -10.71 1.09 -1.19
C LYS A 89 -11.09 0.58 0.19
N LYS A 90 -11.70 -0.61 0.26
CA LYS A 90 -12.05 -1.24 1.55
C LYS A 90 -10.85 -1.47 2.46
N ILE A 91 -9.67 -1.74 1.90
CA ILE A 91 -8.43 -1.94 2.66
C ILE A 91 -7.86 -0.62 3.17
N THR A 92 -7.82 0.42 2.33
CA THR A 92 -7.27 1.74 2.72
C THR A 92 -8.12 2.46 3.76
N GLU A 93 -9.42 2.15 3.83
CA GLU A 93 -10.34 2.65 4.85
C GLU A 93 -10.11 2.07 6.25
N ILE A 94 -9.38 0.94 6.38
CA ILE A 94 -9.14 0.32 7.68
C ILE A 94 -8.31 1.28 8.55
N ASN A 95 -8.87 1.57 9.72
CA ASN A 95 -8.32 2.50 10.71
C ASN A 95 -8.47 1.94 12.12
N TYR A 96 -7.94 2.65 13.12
CA TYR A 96 -7.94 2.21 14.52
C TYR A 96 -9.32 1.88 15.11
N GLN A 97 -10.40 2.47 14.57
CA GLN A 97 -11.78 2.24 15.01
C GLN A 97 -12.48 1.11 14.26
N THR A 98 -11.84 0.55 13.22
CA THR A 98 -12.39 -0.59 12.49
C THR A 98 -12.48 -1.78 13.45
N GLN A 99 -13.61 -2.49 13.42
CA GLN A 99 -13.81 -3.69 14.25
C GLN A 99 -12.89 -4.82 13.81
N GLY A 100 -12.39 -5.63 14.76
CA GLY A 100 -11.45 -6.71 14.46
C GLY A 100 -11.97 -7.72 13.44
N LEU A 101 -13.27 -8.06 13.46
CA LEU A 101 -13.85 -8.94 12.43
C LEU A 101 -13.81 -8.32 11.03
N GLN A 102 -14.08 -7.02 10.93
CA GLN A 102 -14.06 -6.32 9.64
C GLN A 102 -12.63 -6.24 9.09
N CYS A 103 -11.65 -5.92 9.94
CA CYS A 103 -10.24 -5.93 9.58
C CYS A 103 -9.80 -7.28 9.05
N PHE A 104 -10.05 -8.34 9.84
CA PHE A 104 -9.70 -9.71 9.47
C PHE A 104 -10.33 -10.11 8.12
N MET A 105 -11.63 -9.88 7.94
CA MET A 105 -12.34 -10.29 6.73
C MET A 105 -11.86 -9.53 5.49
N ARG A 106 -11.68 -8.21 5.60
CA ARG A 106 -11.18 -7.37 4.51
C ARG A 106 -9.76 -7.79 4.13
N TYR A 107 -8.84 -7.87 5.10
CA TYR A 107 -7.45 -8.24 4.84
C TYR A 107 -7.31 -9.67 4.30
N LYS A 108 -8.06 -10.64 4.84
CA LYS A 108 -8.06 -12.01 4.32
C LYS A 108 -8.55 -12.06 2.86
N HIS A 109 -9.59 -11.31 2.53
CA HIS A 109 -10.10 -11.24 1.16
C HIS A 109 -9.06 -10.61 0.24
N PHE A 110 -8.45 -9.50 0.62
CA PHE A 110 -7.37 -8.86 -0.14
C PHE A 110 -6.14 -9.76 -0.32
N SER A 111 -5.73 -10.46 0.74
CA SER A 111 -4.60 -11.38 0.69
C SER A 111 -4.85 -12.51 -0.32
N ARG A 112 -6.03 -13.12 -0.25
CA ARG A 112 -6.41 -14.22 -1.13
C ARG A 112 -6.58 -13.79 -2.58
N GLU A 113 -7.31 -12.71 -2.84
CA GLU A 113 -7.65 -12.31 -4.21
C GLU A 113 -6.53 -11.51 -4.90
N PHE A 114 -5.60 -10.95 -4.14
CA PHE A 114 -4.56 -10.08 -4.71
C PHE A 114 -3.15 -10.47 -4.28
N LEU A 115 -2.81 -10.40 -2.99
CA LEU A 115 -1.41 -10.55 -2.56
C LEU A 115 -0.81 -11.91 -2.92
N GLN A 116 -1.57 -13.00 -2.75
CA GLN A 116 -1.09 -14.36 -3.00
C GLN A 116 -0.90 -14.68 -4.49
N HIS A 117 -1.45 -13.86 -5.38
CA HIS A 117 -1.40 -14.06 -6.83
C HIS A 117 -0.29 -13.28 -7.53
N HIS A 118 0.41 -12.40 -6.80
CA HIS A 118 1.43 -11.53 -7.37
C HIS A 118 2.79 -11.76 -6.72
N SER A 119 3.85 -11.61 -7.52
CA SER A 119 5.21 -11.70 -7.01
C SER A 119 5.54 -10.49 -6.14
N LYS A 120 6.56 -10.65 -5.28
CA LYS A 120 7.04 -9.55 -4.44
C LYS A 120 7.50 -8.37 -5.28
N GLU A 121 8.21 -8.62 -6.37
CA GLU A 121 8.73 -7.60 -7.28
C GLU A 121 7.60 -6.78 -7.92
N PHE A 122 6.50 -7.46 -8.29
CA PHE A 122 5.32 -6.77 -8.79
C PHE A 122 4.68 -5.89 -7.71
N LEU A 123 4.48 -6.44 -6.50
CA LEU A 123 3.90 -5.68 -5.40
C LEU A 123 4.76 -4.46 -5.02
N ASP A 124 6.09 -4.63 -5.01
CA ASP A 124 7.05 -3.56 -4.78
C ASP A 124 6.96 -2.50 -5.88
N LEU A 125 6.86 -2.89 -7.16
CA LEU A 125 6.64 -1.97 -8.28
C LEU A 125 5.35 -1.15 -8.10
N ILE A 126 4.25 -1.79 -7.74
CA ILE A 126 2.97 -1.11 -7.51
C ILE A 126 3.07 -0.16 -6.31
N ALA A 127 3.73 -0.55 -5.22
CA ALA A 127 3.98 0.34 -4.09
C ALA A 127 4.79 1.58 -4.50
N GLN A 128 5.86 1.40 -5.29
CA GLN A 128 6.65 2.51 -5.83
C GLN A 128 5.86 3.40 -6.79
N TYR A 129 4.93 2.82 -7.55
CA TYR A 129 4.00 3.58 -8.39
C TYR A 129 3.16 4.56 -7.55
N SER A 130 2.66 4.13 -6.38
CA SER A 130 1.97 5.02 -5.45
C SER A 130 2.86 6.16 -4.98
N LEU A 131 4.10 5.85 -4.60
CA LEU A 131 5.05 6.85 -4.09
C LEU A 131 5.47 7.85 -5.18
N SER A 132 5.43 7.44 -6.44
CA SER A 132 5.81 8.25 -7.60
C SER A 132 4.62 8.91 -8.30
N ASN A 133 3.41 8.90 -7.70
CA ASN A 133 2.19 9.31 -8.38
C ASN A 133 2.22 10.77 -8.88
N GLU A 134 2.83 11.68 -8.12
CA GLU A 134 2.99 13.08 -8.53
C GLU A 134 3.89 13.22 -9.76
N LEU A 135 5.03 12.52 -9.77
CA LEU A 135 5.94 12.49 -10.91
C LEU A 135 5.24 11.90 -12.15
N ILE A 136 4.50 10.81 -11.98
CA ILE A 136 3.78 10.16 -13.09
C ILE A 136 2.69 11.07 -13.63
N THR A 137 1.95 11.75 -12.74
CA THR A 137 0.92 12.73 -13.12
C THR A 137 1.53 13.90 -13.88
N PHE A 138 2.64 14.45 -13.38
CA PHE A 138 3.40 15.51 -14.04
C PHE A 138 3.87 15.06 -15.43
N LEU A 139 4.48 13.87 -15.52
CA LEU A 139 4.89 13.29 -16.79
C LEU A 139 3.70 13.18 -17.74
N ASN A 140 2.55 12.69 -17.31
CA ASN A 140 1.37 12.55 -18.17
C ASN A 140 0.82 13.89 -18.68
N LEU A 141 0.93 14.97 -17.89
CA LEU A 141 0.46 16.31 -18.28
C LEU A 141 1.32 17.01 -19.34
N LEU A 142 2.60 16.67 -19.45
CA LEU A 142 3.49 17.32 -20.41
C LEU A 142 3.08 17.07 -21.86
N ALA A 143 3.01 18.14 -22.64
CA ALA A 143 2.84 18.07 -24.08
C ALA A 143 4.16 17.64 -24.76
N SER A 144 4.07 17.13 -25.98
CA SER A 144 5.26 16.80 -26.78
C SER A 144 6.16 18.01 -26.99
N SER A 145 5.58 19.20 -27.16
CA SER A 145 6.32 20.47 -27.29
C SER A 145 7.15 20.79 -26.05
N ASP A 146 6.67 20.46 -24.85
CA ASP A 146 7.41 20.72 -23.61
C ASP A 146 8.66 19.84 -23.51
N VAL A 147 8.55 18.61 -24.03
CA VAL A 147 9.66 17.66 -24.12
C VAL A 147 10.70 18.13 -25.14
N ASP A 148 10.24 18.60 -26.30
CA ASP A 148 11.11 19.12 -27.36
C ASP A 148 11.86 20.37 -26.90
N ASN A 149 11.18 21.28 -26.19
CA ASN A 149 11.78 22.45 -25.57
C ASN A 149 12.84 22.07 -24.52
N LEU A 150 12.60 21.03 -23.70
CA LEU A 150 13.58 20.54 -22.72
C LEU A 150 14.84 19.99 -23.39
N LEU A 151 14.67 19.22 -24.48
CA LEU A 151 15.79 18.66 -25.25
C LEU A 151 16.60 19.74 -25.94
N GLN A 152 15.93 20.74 -26.51
CA GLN A 152 16.61 21.88 -27.14
C GLN A 152 17.40 22.68 -26.10
N ALA A 153 16.81 22.95 -24.94
CA ALA A 153 17.48 23.65 -23.85
C ALA A 153 18.75 22.90 -23.37
N VAL A 154 18.75 21.57 -23.36
CA VAL A 154 19.94 20.76 -23.02
C VAL A 154 21.02 20.81 -24.09
N ASN A 155 20.66 20.90 -25.37
CA ASN A 155 21.65 21.03 -26.45
C ASN A 155 22.31 22.42 -26.47
N ASP A 156 21.60 23.43 -25.98
CA ASP A 156 22.02 24.83 -26.01
C ASP A 156 22.68 25.30 -24.69
N TRP A 157 22.73 24.47 -23.64
CA TRP A 157 23.19 24.86 -22.30
C TRP A 157 24.55 24.26 -21.89
N ASP A 158 25.56 25.14 -21.73
CA ASP A 158 26.93 24.77 -21.31
C ASP A 158 27.11 24.62 -19.78
N GLU A 159 26.28 25.23 -18.92
CA GLU A 159 26.49 25.19 -17.45
C GLU A 159 25.17 25.24 -16.66
N THR A 160 24.65 24.08 -16.22
CA THR A 160 23.60 24.03 -15.20
C THR A 160 23.79 22.87 -14.20
N LEU A 161 23.13 23.00 -13.04
CA LEU A 161 23.13 22.05 -11.91
C LEU A 161 22.54 20.66 -12.24
N ILE A 162 21.74 20.55 -13.31
CA ILE A 162 21.06 19.31 -13.72
C ILE A 162 21.82 18.74 -14.91
N ASN A 163 22.35 17.53 -14.76
CA ASN A 163 23.13 16.93 -15.85
C ASN A 163 22.22 16.53 -17.04
N THR A 164 22.78 16.56 -18.25
CA THR A 164 22.13 16.15 -19.50
C THR A 164 21.48 14.76 -19.41
N LYS A 165 22.11 13.81 -18.71
CA LYS A 165 21.60 12.46 -18.52
C LYS A 165 20.28 12.44 -17.73
N THR A 166 20.12 13.27 -16.71
CA THR A 166 18.88 13.38 -15.93
C THR A 166 17.72 13.84 -16.82
N VAL A 167 17.97 14.78 -17.73
CA VAL A 167 16.96 15.20 -18.71
C VAL A 167 16.64 14.07 -19.69
N LEU A 168 17.63 13.34 -20.19
CA LEU A 168 17.39 12.19 -21.07
C LEU A 168 16.59 11.07 -20.37
N ASP A 169 16.92 10.76 -19.12
CA ASP A 169 16.19 9.79 -18.30
C ASP A 169 14.72 10.24 -18.13
N PHE A 170 14.48 11.53 -17.89
CA PHE A 170 13.14 12.11 -17.80
C PHE A 170 12.36 11.95 -19.12
N VAL A 171 12.98 12.25 -20.27
CA VAL A 171 12.35 12.06 -21.58
C VAL A 171 12.04 10.59 -21.85
N MET A 172 12.93 9.67 -21.46
CA MET A 172 12.67 8.23 -21.58
C MET A 172 11.48 7.80 -20.74
N LEU A 173 11.37 8.27 -19.49
CA LEU A 173 10.22 7.99 -18.63
C LEU A 173 8.92 8.54 -19.23
N LYS A 174 8.91 9.79 -19.73
CA LYS A 174 7.74 10.36 -20.42
C LYS A 174 7.30 9.50 -21.59
N ARG A 175 8.24 9.12 -22.47
CA ARG A 175 7.95 8.30 -23.65
C ARG A 175 7.41 6.92 -23.25
N PHE A 176 7.96 6.32 -22.20
CA PHE A 176 7.48 5.07 -21.65
C PHE A 176 6.02 5.19 -21.20
N PHE A 177 5.70 6.16 -20.34
CA PHE A 177 4.32 6.33 -19.84
C PHE A 177 3.32 6.70 -20.93
N VAL A 178 3.71 7.49 -21.92
CA VAL A 178 2.85 7.76 -23.09
C VAL A 178 2.51 6.48 -23.85
N ARG A 179 3.47 5.58 -24.05
CA ARG A 179 3.22 4.29 -24.70
C ARG A 179 2.43 3.33 -23.83
N PHE A 180 2.69 3.34 -22.53
CA PHE A 180 2.06 2.44 -21.58
C PHE A 180 0.57 2.77 -21.35
N ASN A 181 0.19 4.06 -21.45
CA ASN A 181 -1.18 4.54 -21.25
C ASN A 181 -2.03 4.60 -22.54
N ASN A 182 -1.48 4.24 -23.71
CA ASN A 182 -2.16 4.23 -25.02
C ASN A 182 -2.40 2.80 -25.50
#